data_AF-A0A1I2PBI1-F1
#
_entry.id   AF-A0A1I2PBI1-F1
#
_cell.length_a   1.000
_cell.length_b   1.000
_cell.length_c   1.000
_cell.angle_alpha   90.00
_cell.angle_beta   90.00
_cell.angle_gamma   90.00
#
_symmetry.space_group_name_H-M   'P 1'
#
loop_
_entity.id
_entity.type
_entity.pdbx_description
1 polymer ?
#
loop_
_entity_poly.entity_id
_entity_poly.type
_entity_poly.pdbx_seq_one_letter_code
_entity_poly.pdbx_strand_id
1 'polypeptide(L)'
;MTDIVQLNYPNGAPFYPKTHAQAVDGLAEEIGEAVGDLNYPVTKVNGKTGNVELNAADVGTYTDDEIDDKLTGKVSKVDGKGLSKNDYTDDDKAEVGKITDKQDAILVSPGGSKFTLVVDDDGNLSTEPYEEGAGE
;
A
#
# COMPACT_ATOMS: atom_id res chain seq x y z
N MET A 1 -69.30 -52.63 -3.65
CA MET A 1 -68.87 -51.72 -4.72
C MET A 1 -68.34 -50.49 -4.02
N THR A 2 -67.07 -50.14 -4.20
CA THR A 2 -66.50 -48.93 -3.62
C THR A 2 -66.88 -47.77 -4.51
N ASP A 3 -67.79 -46.92 -4.05
CA ASP A 3 -68.14 -45.69 -4.75
C ASP A 3 -66.92 -44.76 -4.72
N ILE A 4 -66.27 -44.58 -5.86
CA ILE A 4 -65.21 -43.59 -6.01
C ILE A 4 -65.90 -42.23 -6.13
N VAL A 5 -65.73 -41.38 -5.11
CA VAL A 5 -66.22 -40.00 -5.15
C VAL A 5 -65.30 -39.20 -6.08
N GLN A 6 -65.72 -39.02 -7.32
CA GLN A 6 -65.05 -38.14 -8.27
C GLN A 6 -65.37 -36.68 -7.89
N LEU A 7 -64.36 -35.92 -7.49
CA LEU A 7 -64.50 -34.50 -7.26
C LEU A 7 -64.63 -33.79 -8.62
N ASN A 8 -65.55 -32.85 -8.75
CA ASN A 8 -65.78 -32.07 -9.97
C ASN A 8 -65.65 -30.57 -9.66
N TYR A 9 -65.14 -29.79 -10.62
CA TYR A 9 -65.21 -28.33 -10.58
C TYR A 9 -66.68 -27.86 -10.65
N PRO A 10 -67.00 -26.62 -10.25
CA PRO A 10 -68.37 -26.09 -10.31
C PRO A 10 -69.00 -26.09 -11.72
N ASN A 11 -68.18 -26.18 -12.77
CA ASN A 11 -68.62 -26.29 -14.16
C ASN A 11 -68.85 -27.75 -14.62
N GLY A 12 -68.78 -28.72 -13.72
CA GLY A 12 -68.98 -30.14 -14.01
C GLY A 12 -67.76 -30.88 -14.58
N ALA A 13 -66.64 -30.20 -14.81
CA ALA A 13 -65.42 -30.87 -15.27
C ALA A 13 -64.80 -31.72 -14.15
N PRO A 14 -64.27 -32.92 -14.45
CA PRO A 14 -63.51 -33.73 -13.50
C PRO A 14 -62.37 -32.95 -12.85
N PHE A 15 -62.30 -32.95 -11.51
CA PHE A 15 -61.19 -32.36 -10.77
C PHE A 15 -60.06 -33.38 -10.65
N TYR A 16 -59.01 -33.18 -11.42
CA TYR A 16 -57.74 -33.85 -11.20
C TYR A 16 -56.92 -32.94 -10.28
N PRO A 17 -56.78 -33.25 -8.98
CA PRO A 17 -55.84 -32.50 -8.14
C PRO A 17 -54.49 -32.59 -8.85
N LYS A 18 -53.85 -31.44 -9.11
CA LYS A 18 -52.44 -31.44 -9.54
C LYS A 18 -51.73 -32.35 -8.54
N THR A 19 -51.20 -33.46 -9.02
CA THR A 19 -50.54 -34.43 -8.14
C THR A 19 -49.38 -33.69 -7.47
N HIS A 20 -49.00 -34.05 -6.24
CA HIS A 20 -47.89 -33.38 -5.54
C HIS A 20 -46.62 -33.30 -6.42
N ALA A 21 -46.42 -34.29 -7.31
CA ALA A 21 -45.37 -34.28 -8.32
C ALA A 21 -45.43 -33.08 -9.29
N GLN A 22 -46.61 -32.79 -9.87
CA GLN A 22 -46.79 -31.65 -10.77
C GLN A 22 -46.62 -30.30 -10.08
N ALA A 23 -46.91 -30.21 -8.77
CA ALA A 23 -46.64 -29.02 -7.98
C ALA A 23 -45.14 -28.82 -7.71
N VAL A 24 -44.38 -29.91 -7.54
CA VAL A 24 -42.92 -29.89 -7.40
C VAL A 24 -42.25 -29.56 -8.73
N ASP A 25 -42.71 -30.14 -9.84
CA ASP A 25 -42.19 -29.84 -11.19
C ASP A 25 -42.42 -28.37 -11.56
N GLY A 26 -43.61 -27.82 -11.29
CA GLY A 26 -43.91 -26.41 -11.52
C GLY A 26 -43.14 -25.45 -10.61
N LEU A 27 -42.73 -25.89 -9.40
CA LEU A 27 -41.91 -25.07 -8.51
C LEU A 27 -40.50 -24.85 -9.08
N ALA A 28 -39.92 -25.84 -9.76
CA ALA A 28 -38.61 -25.69 -10.39
C ALA A 28 -38.64 -24.70 -11.57
N GLU A 29 -39.75 -24.68 -12.33
CA GLU A 29 -39.99 -23.74 -13.42
C GLU A 29 -40.16 -22.31 -12.89
N GLU A 30 -41.01 -22.12 -11.87
CA GLU A 30 -41.24 -20.82 -11.20
C GLU A 30 -39.96 -20.26 -10.56
N ILE A 31 -39.17 -21.09 -9.88
CA ILE A 31 -37.89 -20.65 -9.29
C ILE A 31 -36.88 -20.30 -10.40
N GLY A 32 -36.82 -21.08 -11.48
CA GLY A 32 -35.91 -20.82 -12.60
C GLY A 32 -36.19 -19.48 -13.28
N GLU A 33 -37.47 -19.15 -13.52
CA GLU A 33 -37.89 -17.86 -14.07
C GLU A 33 -37.66 -16.71 -13.07
N ALA A 34 -38.05 -16.90 -11.80
CA ALA A 34 -37.87 -15.87 -10.77
C ALA A 34 -36.39 -15.50 -10.55
N VAL A 35 -35.46 -16.46 -10.58
CA VAL A 35 -34.01 -16.21 -10.43
C VAL A 35 -33.44 -15.47 -11.65
N GLY A 36 -34.01 -15.66 -12.85
CA GLY A 36 -33.61 -14.96 -14.07
C GLY A 36 -33.89 -13.46 -14.05
N ASP A 37 -34.93 -13.03 -13.35
CA ASP A 37 -35.38 -11.64 -13.27
C ASP A 37 -34.84 -10.86 -12.05
N LEU A 38 -34.08 -11.51 -11.16
CA LEU A 38 -33.46 -10.80 -10.04
C LEU A 38 -32.41 -9.80 -10.55
N ASN A 39 -32.73 -8.51 -10.42
CA ASN A 39 -31.81 -7.43 -10.72
C ASN A 39 -30.76 -7.30 -9.60
N TYR A 40 -29.60 -7.91 -9.82
CA TYR A 40 -28.42 -7.67 -9.00
C TYR A 40 -27.63 -6.51 -9.61
N PRO A 41 -27.34 -5.43 -8.86
CA PRO A 41 -26.66 -4.23 -9.39
C PRO A 41 -25.27 -4.51 -9.96
N VAL A 42 -24.67 -5.66 -9.64
CA VAL A 42 -23.41 -6.15 -10.20
C VAL A 42 -23.63 -7.56 -10.75
N THR A 43 -23.59 -7.70 -12.07
CA THR A 43 -23.77 -8.99 -12.78
C THR A 43 -22.47 -9.62 -13.23
N LYS A 44 -21.41 -8.82 -13.36
CA LYS A 44 -20.06 -9.26 -13.70
C LYS A 44 -19.01 -8.33 -13.10
N VAL A 45 -17.87 -8.88 -12.75
CA VAL A 45 -16.65 -8.13 -12.42
C VAL A 45 -15.52 -8.70 -13.25
N ASN A 46 -14.88 -7.85 -14.06
CA ASN A 46 -13.81 -8.25 -14.99
C ASN A 46 -14.13 -9.52 -15.83
N GLY A 47 -15.37 -9.64 -16.30
CA GLY A 47 -15.81 -10.77 -17.12
C GLY A 47 -16.17 -12.05 -16.37
N LYS A 48 -16.01 -12.10 -15.05
CA LYS A 48 -16.46 -13.22 -14.20
C LYS A 48 -17.92 -13.03 -13.77
N THR A 49 -18.68 -14.12 -13.71
CA THR A 49 -20.08 -14.19 -13.26
C THR A 49 -20.26 -15.28 -12.19
N GLY A 50 -21.37 -15.27 -11.45
CA GLY A 50 -21.67 -16.28 -10.41
C GLY A 50 -20.91 -16.06 -9.10
N ASN A 51 -20.35 -17.11 -8.49
CA ASN A 51 -19.43 -16.97 -7.35
C ASN A 51 -18.13 -16.33 -7.84
N VAL A 52 -17.95 -15.04 -7.57
CA VAL A 52 -16.79 -14.29 -8.06
C VAL A 52 -15.69 -14.25 -7.01
N GLU A 53 -14.63 -15.03 -7.24
CA GLU A 53 -13.34 -14.83 -6.60
C GLU A 53 -12.55 -13.79 -7.40
N LEU A 54 -12.20 -12.67 -6.76
CA LEU A 54 -11.44 -11.58 -7.36
C LEU A 54 -9.97 -11.68 -6.95
N ASN A 55 -9.07 -11.50 -7.91
CA ASN A 55 -7.66 -11.26 -7.65
C ASN A 55 -7.28 -9.80 -7.97
N ALA A 56 -6.03 -9.41 -7.69
CA ALA A 56 -5.56 -8.04 -7.88
C ALA A 56 -5.75 -7.54 -9.34
N ALA A 57 -5.55 -8.41 -10.33
CA ALA A 57 -5.71 -8.08 -11.73
C ALA A 57 -7.18 -7.79 -12.11
N ASP A 58 -8.14 -8.40 -11.42
CA ASP A 58 -9.58 -8.20 -11.69
C ASP A 58 -10.08 -6.81 -11.31
N VAL A 59 -9.40 -6.10 -10.41
CA VAL A 59 -9.79 -4.78 -9.92
C VAL A 59 -8.80 -3.68 -10.32
N GLY A 60 -7.85 -4.00 -11.22
CA GLY A 60 -6.86 -3.04 -11.70
C GLY A 60 -5.85 -2.61 -10.64
N THR A 61 -5.60 -3.45 -9.64
CA THR A 61 -4.60 -3.23 -8.60
C THR A 61 -3.38 -4.11 -8.82
N TYR A 62 -2.25 -3.75 -8.20
CA TYR A 62 -1.06 -4.59 -8.19
C TYR A 62 -1.08 -5.54 -6.99
N THR A 63 -0.49 -6.70 -7.16
CA THR A 63 -0.09 -7.60 -6.05
C THR A 63 1.08 -7.01 -5.27
N ASP A 64 1.31 -7.50 -4.06
CA ASP A 64 2.46 -7.09 -3.24
C ASP A 64 3.79 -7.37 -3.99
N ASP A 65 3.92 -8.53 -4.65
CA ASP A 65 5.08 -8.88 -5.46
C ASP A 65 5.30 -7.89 -6.62
N GLU A 66 4.24 -7.50 -7.34
CA GLU A 66 4.34 -6.51 -8.42
C GLU A 66 4.70 -5.10 -7.91
N ILE A 67 4.23 -4.74 -6.71
CA ILE A 67 4.60 -3.48 -6.06
C ILE A 67 6.09 -3.50 -5.71
N ASP A 68 6.57 -4.58 -5.11
CA ASP A 68 7.97 -4.76 -4.75
C ASP A 68 8.88 -4.72 -5.99
N ASP A 69 8.50 -5.40 -7.08
CA ASP A 69 9.21 -5.35 -8.36
C ASP A 69 9.26 -3.92 -8.94
N LYS A 70 8.15 -3.19 -8.87
CA LYS A 70 8.08 -1.79 -9.36
C LYS A 70 8.87 -0.82 -8.49
N LEU A 71 8.98 -1.10 -7.20
CA LEU A 71 9.70 -0.27 -6.23
C LEU A 71 11.19 -0.63 -6.16
N THR A 72 11.56 -1.82 -6.62
CA THR A 72 12.93 -2.30 -6.68
C THR A 72 13.81 -1.32 -7.45
N GLY A 73 14.87 -0.85 -6.79
CA GLY A 73 15.81 0.13 -7.36
C GLY A 73 15.29 1.57 -7.47
N LYS A 74 14.02 1.83 -7.13
CA LYS A 74 13.49 3.18 -6.95
C LYS A 74 13.69 3.69 -5.52
N VAL A 75 13.61 2.79 -4.55
CA VAL A 75 13.78 3.10 -3.13
C VAL A 75 14.75 2.10 -2.50
N SER A 76 16.03 2.45 -2.46
CA SER A 76 17.04 1.67 -1.75
C SER A 76 17.21 2.23 -0.34
N LYS A 77 16.81 1.46 0.67
CA LYS A 77 17.17 1.78 2.05
C LYS A 77 18.68 1.63 2.21
N VAL A 78 19.31 2.65 2.77
CA VAL A 78 20.71 2.60 3.19
C VAL A 78 20.72 2.66 4.71
N ASP A 79 21.47 1.78 5.36
CA ASP A 79 21.58 1.77 6.82
C ASP A 79 22.03 3.14 7.34
N GLY A 80 21.36 3.63 8.38
CA GLY A 80 21.58 4.97 8.93
C GLY A 80 20.95 6.13 8.15
N LYS A 81 20.20 5.88 7.06
CA LYS A 81 19.44 6.90 6.32
C LYS A 81 17.91 6.67 6.40
N GLY A 82 17.14 7.75 6.42
CA GLY A 82 15.70 7.70 6.19
C GLY A 82 15.37 7.40 4.72
N LEU A 83 14.18 6.85 4.46
CA LEU A 83 13.66 6.64 3.10
C LEU A 83 13.26 7.95 2.40
N SER A 84 13.09 9.02 3.18
CA SER A 84 12.90 10.38 2.71
C SER A 84 14.25 11.01 2.37
N LYS A 85 14.24 11.97 1.43
CA LYS A 85 15.30 12.97 1.19
C LYS A 85 16.15 13.18 2.45
N ASN A 86 17.26 12.48 2.57
CA ASN A 86 18.37 13.00 3.33
C ASN A 86 19.23 13.66 2.27
N ASP A 87 19.10 15.00 2.21
CA ASP A 87 19.29 15.89 1.05
C ASP A 87 20.74 16.07 0.61
N TYR A 88 21.70 15.42 1.27
CA TYR A 88 23.11 15.65 1.01
C TYR A 88 23.64 14.66 -0.02
N THR A 89 24.08 15.19 -1.15
CA THR A 89 24.90 14.47 -2.13
C THR A 89 26.26 14.11 -1.52
N ASP A 90 26.99 13.17 -2.13
CA ASP A 90 28.35 12.85 -1.69
C ASP A 90 29.30 14.05 -1.89
N ASP A 91 29.00 14.91 -2.86
CA ASP A 91 29.68 16.20 -3.06
C ASP A 91 29.41 17.17 -1.90
N ASP A 92 28.15 17.28 -1.44
CA ASP A 92 27.80 18.14 -0.29
C ASP A 92 28.51 17.66 0.98
N LYS A 93 28.63 16.34 1.18
CA LYS A 93 29.37 15.78 2.33
C LYS A 93 30.87 16.04 2.23
N ALA A 94 31.44 15.93 1.03
CA ALA A 94 32.83 16.26 0.80
C ALA A 94 33.09 17.74 1.11
N GLU A 95 32.15 18.64 0.78
CA GLU A 95 32.28 20.07 1.08
C GLU A 95 32.18 20.36 2.59
N VAL A 96 31.25 19.70 3.31
CA VAL A 96 31.18 19.79 4.78
C VAL A 96 32.45 19.24 5.44
N GLY A 97 33.06 18.18 4.90
CA GLY A 97 34.34 17.65 5.36
C GLY A 97 35.53 18.61 5.17
N LYS A 98 35.42 19.61 4.28
CA LYS A 98 36.43 20.68 4.16
C LYS A 98 36.30 21.74 5.25
N ILE A 99 35.22 21.73 6.06
CA ILE A 99 34.96 22.71 7.12
C ILE A 99 35.59 22.24 8.45
N THR A 100 35.84 20.94 8.63
CA THR A 100 36.49 20.38 9.84
C THR A 100 37.86 21.00 10.12
N ASP A 101 38.57 21.46 9.08
CA ASP A 101 39.90 22.10 9.20
C ASP A 101 39.83 23.63 9.23
N LYS A 102 38.62 24.22 9.19
CA LYS A 102 38.41 25.68 9.10
C LYS A 102 38.10 26.34 10.43
N GLN A 103 38.14 25.64 11.56
CA GLN A 103 37.70 26.26 12.82
C GLN A 103 38.50 27.50 13.18
N ASP A 104 39.83 27.51 13.08
CA ASP A 104 40.63 28.72 13.29
C ASP A 104 41.94 28.55 12.55
N ALA A 105 42.41 29.54 11.81
CA ALA A 105 43.70 29.44 11.12
C ALA A 105 44.81 29.11 12.14
N ILE A 106 45.25 27.86 12.18
CA ILE A 106 46.39 27.46 13.02
C ILE A 106 47.62 28.18 12.46
N LEU A 107 48.11 29.16 13.20
CA LEU A 107 49.29 29.91 12.85
C LEU A 107 50.52 29.13 13.31
N VAL A 108 51.41 28.82 12.37
CA VAL A 108 52.66 28.13 12.65
C VAL A 108 53.79 29.14 12.64
N SER A 109 54.52 29.24 13.75
CA SER A 109 55.71 30.09 13.83
C SER A 109 56.84 29.52 12.95
N PRO A 110 57.84 30.33 12.57
CA PRO A 110 59.04 29.82 11.89
C PRO A 110 59.78 28.70 12.66
N GLY A 111 59.57 28.60 13.97
CA GLY A 111 60.11 27.53 14.83
C GLY A 111 59.20 26.30 14.98
N GLY A 112 58.02 26.29 14.33
CA GLY A 112 57.10 25.15 14.31
C GLY A 112 56.03 25.14 15.41
N SER A 113 56.00 26.12 16.31
CA SER A 113 54.94 26.23 17.32
C SER A 113 53.61 26.64 16.68
N LYS A 114 52.51 26.01 17.10
CA LYS A 114 51.16 26.22 16.57
C LYS A 114 50.32 27.08 17.53
N PHE A 115 49.49 27.98 17.00
CA PHE A 115 48.62 28.87 17.79
C PHE A 115 47.24 29.05 17.14
N THR A 116 46.22 29.31 17.95
CA THR A 116 44.91 29.81 17.52
C THR A 116 44.80 31.31 17.78
N LEU A 117 43.94 32.00 17.04
CA LEU A 117 43.58 33.39 17.31
C LEU A 117 42.34 33.41 18.20
N VAL A 118 42.36 34.24 19.24
CA VAL A 118 41.22 34.44 20.14
C VAL A 118 40.84 35.91 20.09
N VAL A 119 39.54 36.19 20.00
CA VAL A 119 38.98 37.54 20.10
C VAL A 119 38.16 37.61 21.39
N ASP A 120 38.47 38.57 22.25
CA ASP A 120 37.69 38.79 23.48
C ASP A 120 36.39 39.56 23.19
N ASP A 121 35.51 39.66 24.20
CA ASP A 121 34.21 40.35 24.10
C ASP A 121 34.36 41.86 23.83
N ASP A 122 35.54 42.43 24.11
CA ASP A 122 35.88 43.82 23.82
C ASP A 122 36.44 43.99 22.38
N GLY A 123 36.60 42.90 21.63
CA GLY A 123 37.08 42.88 20.25
C GLY A 123 38.60 42.89 20.10
N ASN A 124 39.37 42.66 21.17
CA ASN A 124 40.83 42.58 21.09
C ASN A 124 41.28 41.21 20.58
N LEU A 125 42.29 41.22 19.69
CA LEU A 125 42.91 40.00 19.17
C LEU A 125 44.07 39.54 20.07
N SER A 126 44.10 38.25 20.37
CA SER A 126 45.19 37.55 21.07
C SER A 126 45.46 36.17 20.46
N THR A 127 46.47 35.46 20.96
CA THR A 127 46.80 34.09 20.51
C THR A 127 46.92 33.15 21.69
N GLU A 128 46.47 31.90 21.52
CA GLU A 128 46.68 30.82 22.49
C GLU A 128 47.43 29.64 21.84
N PRO A 129 48.25 28.89 22.60
CA PRO A 129 48.89 27.67 22.09
C PRO A 129 47.84 26.68 21.58
N TYR A 130 48.08 26.10 20.40
CA TYR A 130 47.22 25.05 19.87
C TYR A 130 47.61 23.70 20.47
N GLU A 131 46.67 23.06 21.18
CA GLU A 131 46.81 21.70 21.70
C GLU A 131 46.08 20.71 20.76
N GLU A 132 46.84 19.82 20.14
CA GLU A 132 46.33 18.84 19.17
C GLU A 132 45.50 17.77 19.91
N GLY A 133 44.16 17.82 19.76
CA GLY A 133 43.24 16.85 20.36
C GLY A 133 42.45 17.33 21.58
N ALA A 134 42.45 18.63 21.91
CA ALA A 134 41.67 19.16 23.05
C ALA A 134 40.15 19.32 22.79
N GLY A 135 39.66 18.84 21.64
CA GLY A 135 38.25 18.92 21.24
C GLY A 135 37.72 17.58 20.77
N GLU A 136 37.51 16.65 21.70
CA GLU A 136 36.52 15.56 21.55
C GLU A 136 35.44 15.72 22.63
#